data_AF-A0A958X2G2-F1
#
_entry.id   AF-A0A958X2G2-F1
#
_cell.length_a   1.000
_cell.length_b   1.000
_cell.length_c   1.000
_cell.angle_alpha   90.00
_cell.angle_beta   90.00
_cell.angle_gamma   90.00
#
_symmetry.space_group_name_H-M   'P 1'
#
loop_
_entity.id
_entity.type
_entity.pdbx_description
1 polymer ?
#
loop_
_entity_poly.entity_id
_entity_poly.type
_entity_poly.pdbx_seq_one_letter_code
_entity_poly.pdbx_strand_id
1 'polypeptide(L)'
;MRYILGPELFWLLLYGVTRLLVHVNIPPSESMDNFIRSCWFYVPMLALLSFGFYWLPVEKSWLILRIWMAGLVGGLLVMGKVMSAYSKQGPGIGTAYIIGVLFLFVVLIIGTVIINFKS
;
A
#
# COMPACT_ATOMS: atom_id res chain seq x y z
N MET A 1 -2.54 -24.76 12.05
CA MET A 1 -2.97 -23.53 11.36
C MET A 1 -2.15 -22.37 11.91
N ARG A 2 -0.99 -22.08 11.33
CA ARG A 2 0.02 -21.19 11.91
C ARG A 2 0.19 -19.98 10.97
N TYR A 3 -0.40 -18.85 11.36
CA TYR A 3 -0.24 -17.48 10.84
C TYR A 3 -0.75 -17.14 9.43
N ILE A 4 -2.07 -16.96 9.31
CA ILE A 4 -2.71 -16.12 8.27
C ILE A 4 -2.42 -14.62 8.52
N LEU A 5 -1.98 -14.25 9.74
CA LEU A 5 -1.61 -12.89 10.13
C LEU A 5 -0.19 -12.57 9.63
N GLY A 6 -0.05 -12.22 8.35
CA GLY A 6 1.21 -11.79 7.75
C GLY A 6 1.04 -10.50 6.94
N PRO A 7 1.48 -10.47 5.68
CA PRO A 7 1.33 -9.27 4.85
C PRO A 7 -0.14 -8.87 4.61
N GLU A 8 -1.07 -9.83 4.60
CA GLU A 8 -2.50 -9.56 4.40
C GLU A 8 -3.09 -8.70 5.52
N LEU A 9 -2.75 -9.02 6.78
CA LEU A 9 -3.22 -8.26 7.92
C LEU A 9 -2.65 -6.84 7.90
N PHE A 10 -1.39 -6.68 7.52
CA PHE A 10 -0.76 -5.37 7.38
C PHE A 10 -1.55 -4.48 6.40
N TRP A 11 -1.89 -5.01 5.23
CA TRP A 11 -2.67 -4.28 4.23
C TRP A 11 -4.12 -4.02 4.67
N LEU A 12 -4.75 -4.97 5.36
CA LEU A 12 -6.09 -4.78 5.93
C LEU A 12 -6.11 -3.66 6.98
N LEU A 13 -5.11 -3.61 7.86
CA LEU A 13 -4.96 -2.53 8.84
C LEU A 13 -4.72 -1.19 8.15
N LEU A 14 -3.86 -1.16 7.13
CA LEU A 14 -3.59 0.05 6.36
C LEU A 14 -4.85 0.57 5.65
N TYR A 15 -5.66 -0.34 5.11
CA TYR A 15 -6.97 -0.01 4.53
C TYR A 15 -7.95 0.51 5.58
N GLY A 16 -7.97 -0.08 6.79
CA GLY A 16 -8.76 0.41 7.92
C GLY A 16 -8.38 1.84 8.32
N VAL A 17 -7.09 2.12 8.50
CA VAL A 17 -6.56 3.47 8.81
C VAL A 17 -6.92 4.45 7.70
N THR A 18 -6.76 4.03 6.44
CA THR A 18 -7.17 4.82 5.28
C THR A 18 -8.64 5.20 5.34
N ARG A 19 -9.53 4.25 5.64
CA ARG A 19 -10.96 4.54 5.76
C ARG A 19 -11.25 5.57 6.86
N LEU A 20 -10.57 5.47 8.00
CA LEU A 20 -10.72 6.43 9.09
C LEU A 20 -10.23 7.82 8.67
N LEU A 21 -9.05 7.92 8.04
CA LEU A 21 -8.52 9.18 7.52
C LEU A 21 -9.48 9.86 6.54
N VAL A 22 -10.05 9.08 5.61
CA VAL A 22 -11.04 9.56 4.65
C VAL A 22 -12.30 10.07 5.35
N HIS A 23 -12.74 9.40 6.42
CA HIS A 23 -13.92 9.81 7.18
C HIS A 23 -13.68 11.11 7.97
N VAL A 24 -12.48 11.29 8.52
CA VAL A 24 -12.09 12.49 9.27
C VAL A 24 -11.89 13.70 8.36
N ASN A 25 -11.61 13.51 7.06
CA ASN A 25 -11.49 14.59 6.08
C ASN A 25 -12.83 15.25 5.67
N ILE A 26 -13.86 15.20 6.52
CA ILE A 26 -15.16 15.80 6.25
C ILE A 26 -15.45 16.81 7.37
N PRO A 27 -15.43 18.14 7.10
CA PRO A 27 -15.22 18.79 5.80
C PRO A 27 -13.76 18.73 5.32
N PRO A 28 -13.52 18.76 4.00
CA PRO A 28 -12.17 18.66 3.44
C PRO A 28 -11.31 19.85 3.84
N SER A 29 -10.08 19.56 4.25
CA SER A 29 -9.08 20.56 4.59
C SER A 29 -7.92 20.53 3.60
N GLU A 30 -7.33 21.69 3.30
CA GLU A 30 -6.22 21.80 2.34
C GLU A 30 -4.99 21.00 2.79
N SER A 31 -4.72 20.94 4.10
CA SER A 31 -3.63 20.13 4.65
C SER A 31 -3.84 18.63 4.41
N MET A 32 -5.07 18.14 4.58
CA MET A 32 -5.39 16.73 4.35
C MET A 32 -5.41 16.40 2.86
N ASP A 33 -5.87 17.30 1.99
CA ASP A 33 -5.80 17.11 0.54
C ASP A 33 -4.35 16.99 0.06
N ASN A 34 -3.44 17.82 0.59
CA ASN A 34 -2.01 17.71 0.30
C ASN A 34 -1.45 16.36 0.77
N PHE A 35 -1.86 15.89 1.96
CA PHE A 35 -1.47 14.56 2.46
C PHE A 35 -1.99 13.42 1.56
N ILE A 36 -3.28 13.46 1.20
CA ILE A 36 -3.93 12.51 0.28
C ILE A 36 -3.17 12.47 -1.05
N ARG A 37 -2.74 13.64 -1.55
CA ARG A 37 -1.92 13.72 -2.74
C ARG A 37 -0.62 12.97 -2.54
N SER A 38 0.13 13.22 -1.46
CA SER A 38 1.40 12.52 -1.20
C SER A 38 1.26 11.00 -1.02
N CYS A 39 0.06 10.46 -0.78
CA CYS A 39 -0.15 9.02 -0.66
C CYS A 39 0.17 8.23 -1.93
N TRP A 40 0.21 8.85 -3.13
CA TRP A 40 0.69 8.17 -4.34
C TRP A 40 2.12 7.64 -4.18
N PHE A 41 2.93 8.30 -3.36
CA PHE A 41 4.30 7.90 -3.04
C PHE A 41 4.37 7.03 -1.78
N TYR A 42 3.68 7.43 -0.71
CA TYR A 42 3.78 6.75 0.58
C TYR A 42 3.19 5.33 0.56
N VAL A 43 2.07 5.10 -0.13
CA VAL A 43 1.42 3.77 -0.16
C VAL A 43 2.32 2.71 -0.81
N PRO A 44 2.95 2.96 -1.97
CA PRO A 44 3.98 2.07 -2.52
C PRO A 44 5.15 1.85 -1.57
N MET A 45 5.64 2.90 -0.91
CA MET A 45 6.76 2.77 0.04
C MET A 45 6.40 1.88 1.24
N LEU A 46 5.16 1.93 1.73
CA LEU A 46 4.68 1.03 2.77
C LEU A 46 4.65 -0.45 2.33
N ALA A 47 4.58 -0.74 1.03
CA ALA A 47 4.70 -2.10 0.52
C ALA A 47 6.08 -2.71 0.82
N LEU A 48 7.15 -1.91 0.93
CA LEU A 48 8.47 -2.40 1.35
C LEU A 48 8.43 -3.00 2.76
N LEU A 49 7.59 -2.48 3.66
CA LEU A 49 7.44 -3.02 5.01
C LEU A 49 6.84 -4.44 5.00
N SER A 50 6.07 -4.79 3.97
CA SER A 50 5.56 -6.16 3.80
C SER A 50 6.70 -7.16 3.55
N PHE A 51 7.81 -6.74 2.95
CA PHE A 51 9.02 -7.57 2.83
C PHE A 51 9.77 -7.73 4.16
N GLY A 52 9.49 -6.84 5.13
CA GLY A 52 9.91 -6.95 6.53
C GLY A 52 9.62 -8.33 7.16
N PHE A 53 8.50 -8.94 6.76
CA PHE A 53 8.09 -10.26 7.26
C PHE A 53 9.06 -11.38 6.88
N TYR A 54 9.92 -11.19 5.88
CA TYR A 54 10.90 -12.21 5.47
C TYR A 54 12.00 -12.44 6.51
N TRP A 55 12.30 -11.45 7.36
CA TRP A 55 13.25 -11.57 8.46
C TRP A 55 12.66 -12.21 9.71
N LEU A 56 11.35 -12.41 9.77
CA LEU A 56 10.70 -13.11 10.87
C LEU A 56 10.80 -14.63 10.69
N PRO A 57 10.77 -15.42 11.78
CA PRO A 57 10.78 -16.88 11.73
C PRO A 57 9.41 -17.44 11.29
N VAL A 58 8.96 -17.03 10.10
CA VAL A 58 7.71 -17.45 9.46
C VAL A 58 8.02 -18.40 8.29
N GLU A 59 6.99 -19.13 7.85
CA GLU A 59 7.12 -20.02 6.71
C GLU A 59 7.40 -19.23 5.41
N LYS A 60 8.56 -19.49 4.78
CA LYS A 60 9.06 -18.72 3.63
C LYS A 60 8.58 -19.23 2.26
N SER A 61 8.14 -20.49 2.19
CA SER A 61 7.79 -21.21 0.94
C SER A 61 6.78 -20.47 0.06
N TRP A 62 5.83 -19.76 0.66
CA TRP A 62 4.78 -18.99 -0.04
C TRP A 62 4.78 -17.50 0.30
N LEU A 63 5.76 -17.03 1.09
CA LEU A 63 5.71 -15.68 1.66
C LEU A 63 5.83 -14.59 0.59
N ILE A 64 6.71 -14.77 -0.41
CA ILE A 64 6.89 -13.79 -1.49
C ILE A 64 5.59 -13.66 -2.31
N LEU A 65 4.96 -14.79 -2.66
CA LEU A 65 3.68 -14.80 -3.37
C LEU A 65 2.60 -14.07 -2.57
N ARG A 66 2.52 -14.33 -1.26
CA ARG A 66 1.58 -13.65 -0.35
C ARG A 66 1.84 -12.15 -0.27
N ILE A 67 3.11 -11.72 -0.20
CA ILE A 67 3.49 -10.30 -0.22
C ILE A 67 3.03 -9.64 -1.52
N TRP A 68 3.21 -10.30 -2.67
CA TRP A 68 2.74 -9.80 -3.96
C TRP A 68 1.21 -9.66 -4.01
N MET A 69 0.49 -10.73 -3.66
CA MET A 69 -0.98 -10.73 -3.69
C MET A 69 -1.56 -9.70 -2.73
N ALA A 70 -1.09 -9.68 -1.48
CA ALA A 70 -1.52 -8.70 -0.48
C ALA A 70 -1.12 -7.27 -0.87
N GLY A 71 0.09 -7.10 -1.41
CA GLY A 71 0.62 -5.83 -1.89
C GLY A 71 -0.20 -5.23 -3.01
N LEU A 72 -0.51 -6.02 -4.04
CA LEU A 72 -1.31 -5.56 -5.17
C LEU A 72 -2.76 -5.29 -4.77
N VAL A 73 -3.42 -6.26 -4.13
CA VAL A 73 -4.84 -6.10 -3.75
C VAL A 73 -4.99 -4.99 -2.72
N GLY A 74 -4.18 -5.01 -1.66
CA GLY A 74 -4.18 -4.00 -0.61
C GLY A 74 -3.81 -2.63 -1.13
N GLY A 75 -2.75 -2.53 -1.93
CA GLY A 75 -2.29 -1.28 -2.53
C GLY A 75 -3.33 -0.64 -3.45
N LEU A 76 -3.99 -1.42 -4.29
CA LEU A 76 -5.08 -0.93 -5.15
C LEU A 76 -6.27 -0.41 -4.32
N LEU A 77 -6.68 -1.17 -3.29
CA LEU A 77 -7.80 -0.78 -2.43
C LEU A 77 -7.49 0.48 -1.60
N VAL A 78 -6.30 0.55 -1.00
CA VAL A 78 -5.83 1.70 -0.23
C VAL A 78 -5.71 2.93 -1.14
N MET A 79 -5.01 2.80 -2.26
CA MET A 79 -4.80 3.91 -3.18
C MET A 79 -6.12 4.44 -3.74
N GLY A 80 -7.00 3.54 -4.20
CA GLY A 80 -8.31 3.94 -4.72
C GLY A 80 -9.15 4.66 -3.67
N LYS A 81 -9.09 4.19 -2.41
CA LYS A 81 -9.86 4.81 -1.33
C LYS A 81 -9.30 6.17 -0.92
N VAL A 82 -7.99 6.31 -0.78
CA VAL A 82 -7.34 7.61 -0.49
C VAL A 82 -7.63 8.62 -1.58
N MET A 83 -7.41 8.25 -2.85
CA MET A 83 -7.59 9.16 -3.98
C MET A 83 -9.05 9.59 -4.18
N SER A 84 -10.02 8.72 -3.84
CA SER A 84 -11.45 9.09 -3.84
C SER A 84 -11.83 10.17 -2.83
N ALA A 85 -11.00 10.38 -1.79
CA ALA A 85 -11.28 11.32 -0.72
C ALA A 85 -10.74 12.73 -0.99
N TYR A 86 -10.00 12.91 -2.08
CA TYR A 86 -9.48 14.21 -2.48
C TYR A 86 -10.62 15.13 -2.90
N SER A 87 -10.65 16.36 -2.39
CA SER A 87 -11.79 17.26 -2.59
C SER A 87 -11.95 17.72 -4.05
N LYS A 88 -10.85 17.98 -4.74
CA LYS A 88 -10.82 18.47 -6.14
C LYS A 88 -10.58 17.32 -7.10
N GLN A 89 -11.60 16.50 -7.30
CA GLN A 89 -11.55 15.40 -8.27
C GLN A 89 -11.28 15.98 -9.68
N GLY A 90 -10.16 15.58 -10.28
CA GLY A 90 -9.71 16.08 -11.56
C GLY A 90 -8.62 15.19 -12.16
N PRO A 91 -8.15 15.48 -13.40
CA PRO A 91 -7.23 14.61 -14.13
C PRO A 91 -5.95 14.27 -13.36
N GLY A 92 -5.43 15.20 -12.56
CA GLY A 92 -4.22 15.01 -11.77
C GLY A 92 -4.31 13.90 -10.71
N ILE A 93 -5.51 13.63 -10.15
CA ILE A 93 -5.69 12.55 -9.17
C ILE A 93 -5.75 11.18 -9.86
N GLY A 94 -6.39 11.11 -11.04
CA GLY A 94 -6.35 9.90 -11.87
C GLY A 94 -4.91 9.54 -12.27
N THR A 95 -4.11 10.55 -12.67
CA THR A 95 -2.69 10.35 -12.95
C THR A 95 -1.91 9.92 -11.72
N ALA A 96 -2.15 10.54 -10.55
CA ALA A 96 -1.49 10.17 -9.30
C ALA A 96 -1.81 8.72 -8.90
N TYR A 97 -3.05 8.27 -9.08
CA TYR A 97 -3.44 6.87 -8.89
C TYR A 97 -2.65 5.93 -9.82
N ILE A 98 -2.64 6.20 -11.13
CA ILE A 98 -1.96 5.35 -12.11
C ILE A 98 -0.45 5.27 -11.82
N ILE A 99 0.19 6.42 -11.58
CA ILE A 99 1.62 6.49 -11.23
C ILE A 99 1.88 5.76 -9.91
N GLY A 100 1.03 5.95 -8.91
CA GLY A 100 1.15 5.27 -7.63
C GLY A 100 1.05 3.74 -7.76
N VAL A 101 0.15 3.23 -8.60
CA VAL A 101 0.04 1.79 -8.88
C VAL A 101 1.25 1.27 -9.64
N LEU A 102 1.72 1.99 -10.67
CA LEU A 102 2.96 1.61 -11.37
C LEU A 102 4.15 1.58 -10.42
N PHE A 103 4.26 2.57 -9.54
CA PHE A 103 5.31 2.65 -8.55
C PHE A 103 5.22 1.51 -7.53
N LEU A 104 4.01 1.12 -7.11
CA LEU A 104 3.79 -0.07 -6.28
C LEU A 104 4.36 -1.34 -6.95
N PHE A 105 4.09 -1.56 -8.23
CA PHE A 105 4.66 -2.69 -8.98
C PHE A 105 6.19 -2.66 -8.97
N VAL A 106 6.79 -1.51 -9.27
CA VAL A 106 8.25 -1.33 -9.25
C VAL A 106 8.83 -1.66 -7.88
N VAL A 107 8.20 -1.17 -6.81
CA VAL A 107 8.61 -1.44 -5.43
C VAL A 107 8.53 -2.92 -5.09
N LEU A 108 7.46 -3.62 -5.50
CA LEU A 108 7.33 -5.07 -5.28
C LEU A 108 8.44 -5.85 -6.02
N ILE A 109 8.76 -5.47 -7.26
CA ILE A 109 9.86 -6.08 -8.03
C ILE A 109 11.19 -5.87 -7.31
N ILE A 110 11.51 -4.63 -6.93
CA ILE A 110 12.75 -4.28 -6.22
C ILE A 110 12.85 -5.07 -4.92
N GLY A 111 11.77 -5.14 -4.13
CA GLY A 111 11.73 -5.90 -2.88
C GLY A 111 12.01 -7.39 -3.09
N THR A 112 11.44 -7.99 -4.14
CA THR A 112 11.72 -9.38 -4.53
C THR A 112 13.17 -9.58 -4.95
N VAL A 113 13.74 -8.67 -5.74
CA VAL A 113 15.15 -8.74 -6.15
C VAL A 113 16.06 -8.69 -4.92
N ILE A 114 15.86 -7.72 -4.01
CA ILE A 114 16.67 -7.57 -2.80
C ILE A 114 16.67 -8.85 -1.94
N ILE A 115 15.51 -9.47 -1.76
CA ILE A 115 15.41 -10.71 -0.98
C ILE A 115 16.15 -11.86 -1.68
N ASN A 116 15.96 -12.05 -2.98
CA ASN A 116 16.58 -13.15 -3.71
C ASN A 116 18.10 -13.01 -3.79
N PHE A 117 18.66 -11.79 -3.81
CA PHE A 117 20.11 -11.59 -3.75
C PHE A 117 20.72 -11.83 -2.36
N LYS A 118 19.91 -11.81 -1.31
CA LYS A 118 20.36 -11.91 0.10
C LYS A 118 20.06 -13.27 0.74
N SER A 119 19.26 -14.10 0.07
CA SER A 119 18.92 -15.48 0.46
C SER A 119 19.86 -16.47 -0.21
#